data_AF-A0A015KXU8-F1
#
_entry.id   AF-A0A015KXU8-F1
#
_cell.length_a   1.000
_cell.length_b   1.000
_cell.length_c   1.000
_cell.angle_alpha   90.00
_cell.angle_beta   90.00
_cell.angle_gamma   90.00
#
_symmetry.space_group_name_H-M   'P 1'
#
loop_
_entity.id
_entity.type
_entity.pdbx_description
1 polymer ?
#
loop_
_entity_poly.entity_id
_entity_poly.type
_entity_poly.pdbx_seq_one_letter_code
_entity_poly.pdbx_strand_id
1 'polypeptide(L)'
;MSSNKVTEIIFLGTGTSSGVPVIACLTDPEQNCETCMSTLTPEGEVNVRRNTSLLVRVNHEDGRVRNIVIDCGKTFYVSALKWWPYHKLRQLDAIILTHPHADAINGLDDLRAWTLNKVIQEYIPIYLTNNTLEAVKTLFPYIVDAKQATGSYNLTFFNKKKFSF
;
A
#
# COMPACT_ATOMS: atom_id res chain seq x y z
N MET A 1 0.27 20.28 -24.26
CA MET A 1 -0.14 19.84 -22.92
C MET A 1 -0.37 18.34 -22.98
N SER A 2 0.55 17.55 -22.42
CA SER A 2 0.34 16.11 -22.27
C SER A 2 -0.71 15.92 -21.18
N SER A 3 -1.90 15.43 -21.53
CA SER A 3 -2.95 15.14 -20.55
C SER A 3 -2.44 14.21 -19.45
N ASN A 4 -2.80 14.44 -18.19
CA ASN A 4 -2.60 13.50 -17.08
C ASN A 4 -3.30 12.17 -17.39
N LYS A 5 -2.58 11.26 -18.05
CA LYS A 5 -3.11 9.99 -18.57
C LYS A 5 -2.53 8.85 -17.75
N VAL A 6 -3.41 7.97 -17.28
CA VAL A 6 -3.02 6.70 -16.66
C VAL A 6 -2.32 5.85 -17.71
N THR A 7 -1.11 5.41 -17.42
CA THR A 7 -0.28 4.58 -18.32
C THR A 7 -0.27 3.12 -17.91
N GLU A 8 -0.40 2.81 -16.63
CA GLU A 8 -0.41 1.45 -16.11
C GLU A 8 -1.19 1.39 -14.78
N ILE A 9 -1.85 0.27 -14.53
CA ILE A 9 -2.47 -0.05 -13.25
C ILE A 9 -1.97 -1.43 -12.83
N ILE A 10 -1.36 -1.52 -11.65
CA ILE A 10 -0.85 -2.76 -11.08
C ILE A 10 -1.69 -3.08 -9.84
N PHE A 11 -2.30 -4.26 -9.84
CA PHE A 11 -3.05 -4.75 -8.69
C PHE A 11 -2.06 -5.31 -7.65
N LEU A 12 -1.82 -4.52 -6.59
CA LEU A 12 -0.95 -4.93 -5.49
C LEU A 12 -1.64 -6.00 -4.61
N GLY A 13 -2.97 -5.97 -4.55
CA GLY A 13 -3.78 -7.04 -3.99
C GLY A 13 -5.25 -6.92 -4.40
N THR A 14 -5.94 -8.06 -4.37
CA THR A 14 -7.33 -8.23 -4.84
C THR A 14 -8.16 -9.09 -3.87
N GLY A 15 -7.68 -9.21 -2.63
CA GLY A 15 -8.28 -9.97 -1.55
C GLY A 15 -9.11 -9.11 -0.60
N THR A 16 -9.84 -9.78 0.27
CA THR A 16 -10.61 -9.17 1.35
C THR A 16 -9.70 -8.60 2.44
N SER A 17 -10.29 -8.10 3.52
CA SER A 17 -9.55 -7.62 4.69
C SER A 17 -8.62 -8.68 5.29
N SER A 18 -8.98 -9.96 5.23
CA SER A 18 -8.12 -11.08 5.68
C SER A 18 -7.19 -11.62 4.59
N GLY A 19 -7.46 -11.31 3.32
CA GLY A 19 -6.77 -11.92 2.19
C GLY A 19 -7.19 -13.38 1.94
N VAL A 20 -6.47 -14.04 1.04
CA VAL A 20 -6.59 -15.48 0.74
C VAL A 20 -5.17 -16.04 0.61
N PRO A 21 -4.84 -17.19 1.22
CA PRO A 21 -5.73 -18.04 2.04
C PRO A 21 -6.01 -17.43 3.43
N VAL A 22 -7.00 -17.98 4.13
CA VAL A 22 -7.20 -17.71 5.57
C VAL A 22 -6.81 -18.94 6.39
N ILE A 23 -6.14 -18.72 7.53
CA ILE A 23 -5.58 -19.80 8.35
C ILE A 23 -6.65 -20.82 8.76
N ALA A 24 -7.83 -20.35 9.18
CA ALA A 24 -8.92 -21.24 9.58
C ALA A 24 -9.23 -22.29 8.51
N CYS A 25 -9.32 -21.90 7.24
CA CYS A 25 -9.59 -22.82 6.13
C CYS A 25 -8.43 -23.76 5.79
N LEU A 26 -7.19 -23.38 6.07
CA LEU A 26 -6.01 -24.23 5.81
C LEU A 26 -5.80 -25.29 6.89
N THR A 27 -6.30 -25.04 8.10
CA THR A 27 -6.06 -25.88 9.27
C THR A 27 -7.31 -26.60 9.77
N ASP A 28 -8.45 -26.40 9.11
CA ASP A 28 -9.70 -27.07 9.49
C ASP A 28 -9.60 -28.58 9.17
N PRO A 29 -9.74 -29.47 10.18
CA PRO A 29 -9.66 -30.91 9.97
C PRO A 29 -10.90 -31.50 9.29
N GLU A 30 -12.03 -30.79 9.29
CA GLU A 30 -13.32 -31.24 8.78
C GLU A 30 -13.69 -30.54 7.46
N GLN A 31 -13.15 -29.35 7.21
CA GLN A 31 -13.41 -28.56 6.01
C GLN A 31 -12.18 -28.42 5.12
N ASN A 32 -12.35 -28.76 3.84
CA ASN A 32 -11.29 -28.63 2.83
C ASN A 32 -11.66 -27.52 1.83
N CYS A 33 -11.42 -26.26 2.21
CA CYS A 33 -11.74 -25.12 1.33
C CYS A 33 -10.89 -25.16 0.06
N GLU A 34 -11.50 -25.54 -1.08
CA GLU A 34 -10.80 -25.70 -2.36
C GLU A 34 -9.96 -24.47 -2.74
N THR A 35 -10.51 -23.27 -2.56
CA THR A 35 -9.80 -22.03 -2.90
C THR A 35 -8.56 -21.82 -2.02
N CYS A 36 -8.69 -21.92 -0.69
CA CYS A 36 -7.54 -21.73 0.20
C CYS A 36 -6.49 -22.81 0.01
N MET A 37 -6.92 -24.07 -0.17
CA MET A 37 -6.02 -25.20 -0.32
C MET A 37 -5.27 -25.17 -1.64
N SER A 38 -5.89 -24.64 -2.71
CA SER A 38 -5.20 -24.42 -3.99
C SER A 38 -3.96 -23.53 -3.84
N THR A 39 -3.94 -22.59 -2.88
CA THR A 39 -2.80 -21.67 -2.69
C THR A 39 -1.51 -22.35 -2.23
N LEU A 40 -1.59 -23.63 -1.83
CA LEU A 40 -0.42 -24.42 -1.43
C LEU A 40 0.28 -25.09 -2.63
N THR A 41 -0.26 -24.98 -3.85
CA THR A 41 0.38 -25.50 -5.08
C THR A 41 0.93 -24.37 -5.94
N PRO A 42 1.93 -24.64 -6.81
CA PRO A 42 2.44 -23.65 -7.75
C PRO A 42 1.36 -23.07 -8.67
N GLU A 43 0.42 -23.91 -9.14
CA GLU A 43 -0.65 -23.50 -10.06
C GLU A 43 -1.66 -22.57 -9.37
N GLY A 44 -1.88 -22.77 -8.06
CA GLY A 44 -2.78 -21.96 -7.26
C GLY A 44 -2.14 -20.70 -6.65
N GLU A 45 -0.88 -20.35 -6.97
CA GLU A 45 -0.27 -19.08 -6.52
C GLU A 45 -1.14 -17.87 -6.93
N VAL A 46 -1.85 -17.96 -8.06
CA VAL A 46 -2.78 -16.93 -8.54
C VAL A 46 -3.96 -16.68 -7.60
N ASN A 47 -4.29 -17.65 -6.72
CA ASN A 47 -5.32 -17.54 -5.71
C ASN A 47 -4.81 -16.95 -4.39
N VAL A 48 -3.50 -16.70 -4.25
CA VAL A 48 -2.95 -15.92 -3.13
C VAL A 48 -3.32 -14.46 -3.32
N ARG A 49 -4.29 -13.97 -2.54
CA ARG A 49 -4.84 -12.62 -2.65
C ARG A 49 -4.48 -11.78 -1.43
N ARG A 50 -3.63 -10.78 -1.65
CA ARG A 50 -3.25 -9.75 -0.66
C ARG A 50 -4.37 -8.74 -0.47
N ASN A 51 -4.30 -7.89 0.56
CA ASN A 51 -5.30 -6.84 0.80
C ASN A 51 -5.46 -5.94 -0.42
N THR A 52 -6.68 -5.47 -0.64
CA THR A 52 -7.02 -4.62 -1.79
C THR A 52 -6.13 -3.39 -1.81
N SER A 53 -5.38 -3.22 -2.90
CA SER A 53 -4.46 -2.11 -3.10
C SER A 53 -4.07 -2.01 -4.57
N LEU A 54 -3.84 -0.78 -5.05
CA LEU A 54 -3.44 -0.49 -6.42
C LEU A 54 -2.18 0.35 -6.45
N LEU A 55 -1.34 0.14 -7.45
CA LEU A 55 -0.37 1.13 -7.92
C LEU A 55 -0.84 1.66 -9.27
N VAL A 56 -1.10 2.96 -9.34
CA VAL A 56 -1.50 3.66 -10.55
C VAL A 56 -0.32 4.49 -11.04
N ARG A 57 0.06 4.29 -12.30
CA ARG A 57 1.12 5.06 -12.95
C ARG A 57 0.51 6.07 -13.89
N VAL A 58 0.89 7.34 -13.73
CA VAL A 58 0.27 8.47 -14.45
C VAL A 58 1.35 9.34 -15.06
N ASN A 59 1.23 9.66 -16.35
CA ASN A 59 2.06 10.71 -16.94
C ASN A 59 1.66 12.06 -16.36
N HIS A 60 2.64 12.85 -15.94
CA HIS A 60 2.44 14.19 -15.44
C HIS A 60 2.94 15.23 -16.46
N GLU A 61 2.43 16.46 -16.36
CA GLU A 61 2.73 17.54 -17.32
C GLU A 61 4.23 17.90 -17.40
N ASP A 62 4.98 17.63 -16.33
CA ASP A 62 6.44 17.80 -16.26
C ASP A 62 7.23 16.68 -16.96
N GLY A 63 6.54 15.76 -17.65
CA GLY A 63 7.14 14.66 -18.40
C GLY A 63 7.55 13.45 -17.56
N ARG A 64 7.31 13.47 -16.24
CA ARG A 64 7.59 12.31 -15.36
C ARG A 64 6.39 11.39 -15.23
N VAL A 65 6.66 10.12 -14.97
CA VAL A 65 5.62 9.15 -14.57
C VAL A 65 5.54 9.14 -13.04
N ARG A 66 4.35 9.36 -12.51
CA ARG A 66 4.05 9.32 -11.09
C ARG A 66 3.58 7.94 -10.67
N ASN A 67 4.11 7.43 -9.56
CA ASN A 67 3.71 6.18 -8.93
C ASN A 67 2.80 6.50 -7.74
N ILE A 68 1.50 6.30 -7.89
CA ILE A 68 0.49 6.59 -6.88
C ILE A 68 -0.06 5.28 -6.32
N VAL A 69 0.13 5.04 -5.02
CA VAL A 69 -0.47 3.87 -4.35
C VAL A 69 -1.83 4.24 -3.77
N ILE A 70 -2.81 3.35 -3.93
CA ILE A 70 -4.10 3.42 -3.28
C ILE A 70 -4.14 2.30 -2.24
N ASP A 71 -4.29 2.70 -0.99
CA ASP A 71 -4.25 1.88 0.23
C ASP A 71 -2.92 1.15 0.47
N CYS A 72 -2.48 1.20 1.73
CA CYS A 72 -1.25 0.61 2.24
C CYS A 72 -1.56 -0.33 3.41
N GLY A 73 -2.22 -1.45 3.09
CA GLY A 73 -2.59 -2.48 4.07
C GLY A 73 -1.42 -3.30 4.59
N LYS A 74 -1.69 -4.16 5.58
CA LYS A 74 -0.68 -5.08 6.20
C LYS A 74 0.06 -6.03 5.24
N THR A 75 -0.40 -6.17 4.00
CA THR A 75 0.26 -7.02 2.99
C THR A 75 0.99 -6.22 1.90
N PHE A 76 0.99 -4.88 2.01
CA PHE A 76 1.61 -3.97 1.05
C PHE A 76 3.09 -4.27 0.83
N TYR A 77 3.87 -4.45 1.90
CA TYR A 77 5.31 -4.67 1.78
C TYR A 77 5.65 -5.92 0.96
N VAL A 78 4.91 -7.01 1.16
CA VAL A 78 5.08 -8.24 0.37
C VAL A 78 4.71 -8.00 -1.09
N SER A 79 3.65 -7.22 -1.38
CA SER A 79 3.34 -6.81 -2.75
C SER A 79 4.46 -5.97 -3.36
N ALA A 80 5.03 -5.04 -2.59
CA ALA A 80 6.09 -4.17 -3.07
C ALA A 80 7.37 -4.96 -3.38
N LEU A 81 7.78 -5.89 -2.53
CA LEU A 81 8.92 -6.79 -2.78
C LEU A 81 8.79 -7.56 -4.11
N LYS A 82 7.56 -7.94 -4.48
CA LYS A 82 7.28 -8.62 -5.77
C LYS A 82 7.29 -7.62 -6.94
N TRP A 83 6.50 -6.54 -6.82
CA TRP A 83 6.19 -5.69 -7.97
C TRP A 83 7.21 -4.58 -8.24
N TRP A 84 7.91 -4.06 -7.22
CA TRP A 84 8.90 -2.99 -7.43
C TRP A 84 10.06 -3.43 -8.31
N PRO A 85 10.75 -4.54 -8.00
CA PRO A 85 11.83 -5.03 -8.86
C PRO A 85 11.34 -5.40 -10.26
N TYR A 86 10.18 -6.06 -10.35
CA TYR A 86 9.60 -6.51 -11.62
C TYR A 86 9.30 -5.35 -12.58
N HIS A 87 8.65 -4.28 -12.09
CA HIS A 87 8.33 -3.09 -12.89
C HIS A 87 9.44 -2.02 -12.88
N LYS A 88 10.61 -2.31 -12.29
CA LYS A 88 11.74 -1.38 -12.13
C LYS A 88 11.33 -0.07 -11.45
N LEU A 89 10.45 -0.16 -10.47
CA LEU A 89 9.97 0.96 -9.67
C LEU A 89 11.00 1.29 -8.60
N ARG A 90 11.02 2.56 -8.19
CA ARG A 90 11.90 3.03 -7.10
C ARG A 90 11.15 3.91 -6.12
N GLN A 91 10.64 5.04 -6.58
CA GLN A 91 9.99 6.05 -5.74
C GLN A 91 8.47 5.88 -5.69
N LEU A 92 7.87 6.40 -4.61
CA LEU A 92 6.44 6.59 -4.41
C LEU A 92 6.13 8.08 -4.46
N ASP A 93 5.35 8.52 -5.44
CA ASP A 93 5.01 9.94 -5.58
C ASP A 93 3.84 10.35 -4.68
N ALA A 94 2.94 9.43 -4.37
CA ALA A 94 1.85 9.66 -3.42
C ALA A 94 1.25 8.35 -2.92
N ILE A 95 0.62 8.43 -1.74
CA ILE A 95 -0.27 7.40 -1.23
C ILE A 95 -1.63 8.02 -0.97
N ILE A 96 -2.69 7.32 -1.36
CA ILE A 96 -4.07 7.68 -1.06
C ILE A 96 -4.63 6.61 -0.14
N LEU A 97 -5.07 6.99 1.06
CA LEU A 97 -5.75 6.08 1.98
C LEU A 97 -7.26 6.32 1.88
N THR A 98 -8.00 5.27 1.54
CA THR A 98 -9.43 5.34 1.29
C THR A 98 -10.23 5.35 2.60
N HIS A 99 -9.81 4.57 3.60
CA HIS A 99 -10.54 4.38 4.86
C HIS A 99 -9.62 3.90 6.02
N PRO A 100 -10.05 3.94 7.30
CA PRO A 100 -9.17 3.69 8.45
C PRO A 100 -8.98 2.21 8.85
N HIS A 101 -9.42 1.23 8.06
CA HIS A 101 -9.31 -0.16 8.48
C HIS A 101 -7.90 -0.73 8.26
N ALA A 102 -7.58 -1.78 9.02
CA ALA A 102 -6.26 -2.39 9.04
C ALA A 102 -5.76 -2.89 7.67
N ASP A 103 -6.68 -3.36 6.83
CA ASP A 103 -6.40 -3.77 5.46
C ASP A 103 -6.08 -2.63 4.50
N ALA A 104 -6.29 -1.37 4.91
CA ALA A 104 -5.93 -0.19 4.14
C ALA A 104 -4.76 0.62 4.74
N ILE A 105 -4.49 0.52 6.05
CA ILE A 105 -3.49 1.40 6.71
C ILE A 105 -2.39 0.68 7.48
N ASN A 106 -2.48 -0.63 7.75
CA ASN A 106 -1.49 -1.28 8.64
C ASN A 106 -0.13 -1.56 8.00
N GLY A 107 0.07 -1.24 6.72
CA GLY A 107 1.38 -1.29 6.06
C GLY A 107 2.13 0.05 6.10
N LEU A 108 1.60 1.07 6.77
CA LEU A 108 2.22 2.41 6.78
C LEU A 108 3.62 2.43 7.39
N ASP A 109 3.94 1.56 8.35
CA ASP A 109 5.29 1.48 8.94
C ASP A 109 6.34 1.00 7.91
N ASP A 110 5.94 0.14 6.96
CA ASP A 110 6.82 -0.38 5.91
C ASP A 110 7.31 0.72 4.95
N LEU A 111 6.63 1.87 4.89
CA LEU A 111 7.04 3.02 4.09
C LEU A 111 8.38 3.61 4.54
N ARG A 112 8.84 3.27 5.74
CA ARG A 112 10.20 3.55 6.18
C ARG A 112 11.25 3.04 5.20
N ALA A 113 11.00 1.93 4.49
CA ALA A 113 11.92 1.42 3.48
C ALA A 113 12.21 2.42 2.34
N TRP A 114 11.33 3.40 2.11
CA TRP A 114 11.52 4.47 1.12
C TRP A 114 12.15 5.75 1.69
N THR A 115 11.87 6.07 2.95
CA THR A 115 12.31 7.35 3.54
C THR A 115 13.54 7.23 4.44
N LEU A 116 13.94 6.02 4.83
CA LEU A 116 15.06 5.78 5.75
C LEU A 116 16.34 6.39 5.19
N ASN A 117 16.95 7.29 5.98
CA ASN A 117 18.17 8.03 5.63
C ASN A 117 18.08 8.77 4.28
N LYS A 118 16.88 9.03 3.77
CA LYS A 118 16.63 9.67 2.47
C LYS A 118 17.29 8.94 1.28
N VAL A 119 17.53 7.64 1.38
CA VAL A 119 18.25 6.84 0.36
C VAL A 119 17.43 6.71 -0.94
N ILE A 120 16.11 6.63 -0.85
CA ILE A 120 15.22 6.58 -2.02
C ILE A 120 14.52 7.93 -2.23
N GLN A 121 13.93 8.48 -1.18
CA GLN A 121 13.28 9.79 -1.20
C GLN A 121 13.26 10.44 0.17
N GLU A 122 13.15 11.77 0.19
CA GLU A 122 13.11 12.51 1.44
C GLU A 122 11.78 12.32 2.18
N TYR A 123 10.66 12.34 1.47
CA TYR A 123 9.33 12.15 2.05
C TYR A 123 8.36 11.49 1.08
N ILE A 124 7.25 10.97 1.60
CA ILE A 124 6.10 10.50 0.81
C ILE A 124 4.86 11.31 1.23
N PRO A 125 4.17 11.99 0.29
CA PRO A 125 2.90 12.64 0.59
C PRO A 125 1.79 11.59 0.70
N ILE A 126 1.06 11.62 1.81
CA ILE A 126 -0.08 10.72 2.09
C ILE A 126 -1.34 11.57 2.14
N TYR A 127 -2.32 11.21 1.33
CA TYR A 127 -3.59 11.90 1.22
C TYR A 127 -4.71 11.04 1.78
N LEU A 128 -5.50 11.65 2.67
CA LEU A 128 -6.53 10.93 3.42
C LEU A 128 -7.57 11.90 3.99
N THR A 129 -8.66 11.35 4.52
CA THR A 129 -9.68 12.11 5.23
C THR A 129 -9.30 12.35 6.70
N ASN A 130 -9.98 13.29 7.37
CA ASN A 130 -9.85 13.51 8.81
C ASN A 130 -10.11 12.24 9.63
N ASN A 131 -11.16 11.50 9.32
CA ASN A 131 -11.50 10.27 10.04
C ASN A 131 -10.35 9.26 9.96
N THR A 132 -9.79 9.09 8.76
CA THR A 132 -8.61 8.25 8.55
C THR A 132 -7.39 8.77 9.32
N LEU A 133 -7.20 10.08 9.42
CA LEU A 133 -6.04 10.68 10.07
C LEU A 133 -6.05 10.45 11.57
N GLU A 134 -7.22 10.55 12.20
CA GLU A 134 -7.35 10.27 13.63
C GLU A 134 -7.03 8.80 13.94
N ALA A 135 -7.51 7.86 13.13
CA ALA A 135 -7.15 6.45 13.28
C ALA A 135 -5.63 6.21 13.11
N VAL A 136 -5.01 6.85 12.11
CA VAL A 136 -3.56 6.75 11.87
C VAL A 136 -2.77 7.34 13.04
N LYS A 137 -3.18 8.47 13.61
CA LYS A 137 -2.54 9.06 14.81
C LYS A 137 -2.59 8.11 16.01
N THR A 138 -3.71 7.41 16.19
CA THR A 138 -3.86 6.45 17.29
C THR A 138 -2.97 5.22 17.11
N LEU A 139 -2.92 4.66 15.89
CA LEU A 139 -2.18 3.42 15.61
C LEU A 139 -0.67 3.65 15.37
N PHE A 140 -0.33 4.77 14.75
CA PHE A 140 1.01 5.11 14.29
C PHE A 140 1.44 6.52 14.75
N PRO A 141 1.39 6.83 16.07
CA PRO A 141 1.66 8.17 16.57
C PRO A 141 3.06 8.67 16.19
N TYR A 142 4.04 7.77 16.14
CA TYR A 142 5.42 8.04 15.76
C TYR A 142 5.62 8.38 14.27
N ILE A 143 4.67 8.00 13.40
CA ILE A 143 4.73 8.34 11.98
C ILE A 143 4.21 9.76 11.75
N VAL A 144 3.22 10.20 12.56
CA VAL A 144 2.57 11.51 12.43
C VAL A 144 3.31 12.59 13.21
N ASP A 145 3.78 12.28 14.42
CA ASP A 145 4.47 13.21 15.29
C ASP A 145 5.96 12.86 15.37
N ALA A 146 6.79 13.71 14.73
CA ALA A 146 8.24 13.57 14.74
C ALA A 146 8.86 13.58 16.14
N LYS A 147 8.17 14.12 17.16
CA LYS A 147 8.63 14.08 18.56
C LYS A 147 8.53 12.70 19.20
N GLN A 148 7.68 11.83 18.65
CA GLN A 148 7.46 10.46 19.14
C GLN A 148 8.22 9.43 18.29
N ALA A 149 8.95 9.87 17.27
CA ALA A 149 9.73 9.01 16.40
C ALA A 149 11.06 8.60 17.04
N THR A 150 11.30 7.30 17.19
CA THR A 150 12.61 6.74 17.59
C THR A 150 13.50 6.42 16.37
N GLY A 151 13.12 6.87 15.17
CA GLY A 151 13.87 6.70 13.92
C GLY A 151 13.40 7.64 12.82
N SER A 152 14.05 7.60 11.65
CA SER A 152 13.72 8.50 10.53
C SER A 152 12.44 8.08 9.79
N TYR A 153 11.31 8.62 10.21
CA TYR A 153 10.09 8.69 9.42
C TYR A 153 9.94 10.09 8.86
N ASN A 154 9.68 10.21 7.57
CA ASN A 154 9.41 11.51 6.97
C ASN A 154 8.22 11.37 6.02
N LEU A 155 7.03 11.16 6.60
CA LEU A 155 5.78 11.11 5.85
C LEU A 155 5.06 12.44 6.04
N THR A 156 4.50 12.98 4.97
CA THR A 156 3.76 14.25 5.03
C THR A 156 2.29 13.99 4.77
N PHE A 157 1.46 14.20 5.79
CA PHE A 157 0.03 13.94 5.72
C PHE A 157 -0.73 15.17 5.20
N PHE A 158 -1.43 15.01 4.09
CA PHE A 158 -2.26 16.02 3.45
C PHE A 158 -3.74 15.68 3.64
N ASN A 159 -4.39 16.49 4.45
CA ASN A 159 -5.84 16.44 4.63
C ASN A 159 -6.50 17.27 3.52
N LYS A 160 -7.01 16.61 2.47
CA LYS A 160 -7.64 17.30 1.34
C LYS A 160 -9.05 16.78 1.08
N LYS A 161 -10.01 17.70 0.91
CA LYS A 161 -11.36 17.45 0.35
C LYS A 161 -11.35 17.23 -1.18
N LYS A 162 -10.24 17.54 -1.87
CA LYS A 162 -10.04 17.36 -3.32
C LYS A 162 -8.57 17.06 -3.62
N PHE A 163 -8.30 15.98 -4.34
CA PHE A 163 -6.97 15.68 -4.86
C PHE A 163 -6.76 16.47 -6.15
N SER A 164 -5.71 17.28 -6.20
CA SER A 164 -5.21 17.90 -7.44
C SER A 164 -3.83 17.29 -7.69
N PHE A 165 -3.73 16.43 -8.70
CA PHE A 165 -2.49 15.81 -9.16
C PHE A 165 -1.94 16.58 -10.33
#